data_AF-A0A836TST0-F1
#
_entry.id   AF-A0A836TST0-F1
#
_cell.length_a   1.000
_cell.length_b   1.000
_cell.length_c   1.000
_cell.angle_alpha   90.00
_cell.angle_beta   90.00
_cell.angle_gamma   90.00
#
_symmetry.space_group_name_H-M   'P 1'
#
loop_
_entity.id
_entity.type
_entity.pdbx_description
1 polymer ?
#
loop_
_entity_poly.entity_id
_entity_poly.type
_entity_poly.pdbx_seq_one_letter_code
_entity_poly.pdbx_strand_id
1 'polypeptide(L)' 'GDTLRAHTKIISVRESKSREDVGLVEFEHTATNQRDEVVAICRRVAMMRKRSAA' A
#
# COMPACT_ATOMS: atom_id res chain seq x y z
N GLY A 1 21.58 -1.88 16.55
CA GLY A 1 20.52 -2.49 15.73
C GLY A 1 20.29 -1.65 14.49
N ASP A 2 19.52 -2.15 13.54
CA ASP A 2 19.19 -1.39 12.33
C ASP A 2 18.01 -0.43 12.56
N THR A 3 18.04 0.72 11.90
CA THR A 3 16.92 1.66 11.85
C THR A 3 16.22 1.53 10.52
N LEU A 4 14.94 1.17 10.53
CA LEU A 4 14.16 0.96 9.31
C LEU A 4 13.25 2.16 9.00
N ARG A 5 13.20 2.54 7.72
CA ARG A 5 12.25 3.51 7.15
C ARG A 5 11.42 2.81 6.09
N ALA A 6 10.11 3.08 6.07
CA ALA A 6 9.20 2.49 5.09
C ALA A 6 8.62 3.57 4.18
N HIS A 7 8.68 3.35 2.88
CA HIS A 7 8.01 4.15 1.86
C HIS A 7 6.93 3.32 1.20
N THR A 8 5.75 3.90 0.99
CA THR A 8 4.64 3.22 0.32
C THR A 8 4.25 3.97 -0.94
N LYS A 9 4.21 3.28 -2.07
CA LYS A 9 3.72 3.80 -3.35
C LYS A 9 2.40 3.14 -3.70
N ILE A 10 1.44 3.96 -4.15
CA ILE A 10 0.20 3.45 -4.75
C ILE A 10 0.49 3.07 -6.19
N ILE A 11 0.28 1.80 -6.54
CA ILE A 11 0.55 1.28 -7.88
C ILE A 11 -0.70 1.35 -8.74
N SER A 12 -1.84 0.92 -8.18
CA SER A 12 -3.11 0.90 -8.89
C SER A 12 -4.28 1.08 -7.92
N VAL A 13 -5.39 1.61 -8.44
CA VAL A 13 -6.66 1.74 -7.72
C VAL A 13 -7.75 1.26 -8.66
N ARG A 14 -8.63 0.39 -8.19
CA ARG A 14 -9.81 -0.05 -8.93
C ARG A 14 -11.01 -0.24 -8.02
N GLU A 15 -12.20 -0.18 -8.60
CA GLU A 15 -13.42 -0.49 -7.85
C GLU A 15 -13.55 -2.00 -7.59
N SER A 16 -14.16 -2.33 -6.46
CA SER A 16 -14.59 -3.70 -6.19
C SER A 16 -15.83 -4.03 -7.00
N LYS A 17 -15.82 -5.16 -7.69
CA LYS A 17 -16.96 -5.64 -8.48
C LYS A 17 -18.08 -6.23 -7.62
N SER A 18 -17.78 -6.64 -6.39
CA SER A 18 -18.71 -7.36 -5.51
C SER A 18 -19.13 -6.57 -4.27
N ARG A 19 -18.45 -5.46 -3.96
CA ARG A 19 -18.67 -4.65 -2.77
C ARG A 19 -18.62 -3.17 -3.15
N GLU A 20 -19.77 -2.56 -3.33
CA GLU A 20 -19.87 -1.18 -3.85
C GLU A 20 -19.33 -0.12 -2.89
N ASP A 21 -19.09 -0.45 -1.62
CA ASP A 21 -18.59 0.46 -0.60
C ASP A 21 -17.05 0.46 -0.47
N VAL A 22 -16.34 -0.36 -1.25
CA VAL A 22 -14.87 -0.47 -1.18
C VAL A 22 -14.18 -0.38 -2.55
N GLY A 23 -12.98 0.18 -2.57
CA GLY A 23 -12.01 0.08 -3.65
C GLY A 23 -10.89 -0.89 -3.31
N LEU A 24 -10.28 -1.52 -4.30
CA LEU A 24 -9.05 -2.29 -4.14
C LEU A 24 -7.88 -1.39 -4.53
N VAL A 25 -6.94 -1.23 -3.60
CA VAL A 25 -5.74 -0.42 -3.78
C VAL A 25 -4.52 -1.34 -3.71
N GLU A 26 -3.67 -1.27 -4.72
CA GLU A 26 -2.39 -1.97 -4.75
C GLU A 26 -1.28 -1.07 -4.22
N PHE A 27 -0.57 -1.58 -3.22
CA PHE A 27 0.53 -0.92 -2.54
C PHE A 27 1.83 -1.63 -2.85
N GLU A 28 2.88 -0.85 -3.06
CA GLU A 28 4.26 -1.31 -2.95
C GLU A 28 4.89 -0.66 -1.73
N HIS A 29 5.32 -1.47 -0.78
CA HIS A 29 6.05 -1.04 0.40
C HIS A 29 7.53 -1.34 0.21
N THR A 30 8.38 -0.35 0.40
CA THR A 30 9.83 -0.47 0.37
C THR A 30 10.39 -0.10 1.73
N ALA A 31 11.15 -0.99 2.35
CA ALA A 31 11.86 -0.73 3.58
C ALA A 31 13.35 -0.50 3.31
N THR A 32 13.91 0.59 3.86
CA THR A 32 15.34 0.91 3.82
C THR A 32 15.94 0.94 5.22
N ASN A 33 17.22 0.61 5.35
CA ASN A 33 17.96 0.73 6.62
C ASN A 33 18.69 2.09 6.75
N GLN A 34 19.48 2.26 7.81
CA GLN A 34 20.25 3.50 8.06
C GLN A 34 21.38 3.78 7.04
N ARG A 35 21.73 2.79 6.21
CA ARG A 35 22.71 2.92 5.10
C ARG A 35 22.00 3.15 3.76
N ASP A 36 20.70 3.41 3.79
CA ASP A 36 19.83 3.57 2.61
C ASP A 36 19.77 2.34 1.70
N GLU A 37 20.11 1.17 2.23
CA GLU A 37 19.97 -0.11 1.53
C GLU A 37 18.52 -0.58 1.60
N VAL A 38 17.96 -1.01 0.47
CA VAL A 38 16.65 -1.66 0.44
C VAL A 38 16.76 -3.06 1.05
N VAL A 39 16.07 -3.28 2.16
CA VAL A 39 16.08 -4.57 2.88
C VAL A 39 14.81 -5.38 2.69
N ALA A 40 13.72 -4.75 2.24
CA ALA A 40 12.49 -5.47 1.89
C ALA A 40 11.66 -4.70 0.86
N ILE A 41 10.99 -5.45 -0.02
CA ILE A 41 9.95 -4.95 -0.92
C ILE A 41 8.74 -5.88 -0.81
N CYS A 42 7.55 -5.32 -0.66
CA CYS A 42 6.30 -6.08 -0.62
C CYS A 42 5.25 -5.41 -1.49
N ARG A 43 4.64 -6.17 -2.41
CA ARG A 43 3.43 -5.76 -3.12
C ARG A 43 2.22 -6.46 -2.54
N ARG A 44 1.18 -5.69 -2.22
CA ARG A 44 -0.08 -6.23 -1.71
C ARG A 44 -1.26 -5.41 -2.17
N VAL A 45 -2.40 -6.07 -2.27
CA VAL A 45 -3.69 -5.41 -2.46
C VAL A 45 -4.40 -5.32 -1.12
N ALA A 46 -5.06 -4.20 -0.84
CA ALA A 46 -5.96 -4.08 0.30
C ALA A 46 -7.30 -3.44 -0.13
N MET A 47 -8.37 -3.82 0.56
CA MET A 47 -9.67 -3.20 0.41
C MET A 47 -9.71 -1.93 1.24
N MET A 48 -9.99 -0.80 0.59
CA MET A 48 -10.13 0.51 1.22
C MET A 48 -11.58 0.95 1.12
N ARG A 49 -12.17 1.36 2.25
CA ARG A 49 -13.53 1.88 2.28
C ARG A 49 -13.60 3.17 1.47
N LYS A 50 -14.57 3.26 0.55
CA LYS A 50 -14.86 4.50 -0.18
C LYS A 50 -15.47 5.50 0.79
N ARG A 51 -15.25 6.79 0.53
CA ARG A 51 -15.97 7.85 1.23
C ARG A 51 -17.47 7.62 1.00
N SER A 52 -18.27 7.64 2.06
CA SER A 52 -19.73 7.61 1.93
C SER A 52 -20.17 8.77 1.04
N ALA A 53 -21.13 8.51 0.13
CA ALA A 53 -21.80 9.58 -0.59
C ALA A 53 -22.47 10.51 0.44
N ALA A 54 -22.30 11.82 0.26
CA ALA A 54 -22.95 12.84 1.07
C ALA A 54 -24.42 13.01 0.66
#